data_AF-R1DGJ5-F1
#
_entry.id   AF-R1DGJ5-F1
#
_cell.length_a   1.000
_cell.length_b   1.000
_cell.length_c   1.000
_cell.angle_alpha   90.00
_cell.angle_beta   90.00
_cell.angle_gamma   90.00
#
_symmetry.space_group_name_H-M   'P 1'
#
loop_
_entity.id
_entity.type
_entity.pdbx_description
1 polymer ?
#
loop_
_entity_poly.entity_id
_entity_poly.type
_entity_poly.pdbx_seq_one_letter_code
_entity_poly.pdbx_strand_id
1 'polypeptide(L)'
;MDVDGVGEASSQDTLSGQPDSQGSFSSMDLDEEGEAESGPAPDEAGETKEGDGQSRGTGGPESGGVDYKGIEQVSGRHFQHVANNALQQDMFDAIVNDPKVHLATRAHFRSTKQLGAGAVLGIDVVHKDVELNDKAWLHEAQGYLNHPKGAITLATRCVGVGPNSVCIYHRTRLPGCVPCDIGEARVPRTLSLFEHLSGTHWDGCNYGGWLATGHASLNTHVTNVARAFGASAKVMEVRLGCRDPTRAHDPDTNPYQRGDGVFGNYAESARAVVYDGTCVTAVHHDRLRPLASGKRLATEYAEETKRKAKAAACDAKNCDFMTWAASTRGGIGHEAATWFNTNFDIKAAKASSDSERWRVSSERKRFLQVHSTIVARRNAAIFDYNAWPKMGGEMPRAPREQYE
;
A
#
# COMPACT_ATOMS: atom_id res chain seq x y z
N MET A 1 -13.76 35.60 -55.77
CA MET A 1 -12.31 35.33 -55.87
C MET A 1 -11.81 35.35 -54.46
N ASP A 2 -11.72 34.14 -53.96
CA ASP A 2 -11.60 33.74 -52.58
C ASP A 2 -10.10 33.49 -52.31
N VAL A 3 -9.66 33.61 -51.06
CA VAL A 3 -9.26 32.46 -50.22
C VAL A 3 -9.16 33.00 -48.77
N ASP A 4 -9.69 32.25 -47.81
CA ASP A 4 -9.70 32.60 -46.39
C ASP A 4 -8.33 32.47 -45.70
N GLY A 5 -8.19 33.10 -44.54
CA GLY A 5 -6.97 33.11 -43.74
C GLY A 5 -7.22 33.24 -42.23
N VAL A 6 -8.14 32.45 -41.68
CA VAL A 6 -8.43 32.45 -40.23
C VAL A 6 -7.30 31.76 -39.47
N GLY A 7 -6.68 32.48 -38.53
CA GLY A 7 -5.61 31.97 -37.66
C GLY A 7 -6.00 32.07 -36.18
N GLU A 8 -6.75 31.10 -35.67
CA GLU A 8 -7.11 31.04 -34.25
C GLU A 8 -5.91 30.61 -33.37
N ALA A 9 -5.64 31.37 -32.31
CA ALA A 9 -4.59 31.06 -31.34
C ALA A 9 -5.06 29.96 -30.37
N SER A 10 -4.99 28.69 -30.79
CA SER A 10 -5.40 27.53 -29.98
C SER A 10 -4.49 27.32 -28.76
N SER A 11 -5.08 27.31 -27.57
CA SER A 11 -4.39 27.05 -26.30
C SER A 11 -4.23 25.54 -26.05
N GLN A 12 -3.00 25.01 -26.15
CA GLN A 12 -2.70 23.61 -25.88
C GLN A 12 -2.05 23.39 -24.49
N ASP A 13 -2.89 23.10 -23.50
CA ASP A 13 -2.44 22.53 -22.21
C ASP A 13 -2.03 21.06 -22.38
N THR A 14 -0.77 20.82 -22.74
CA THR A 14 -0.22 19.45 -22.81
C THR A 14 0.14 18.93 -21.42
N LEU A 15 -0.81 18.25 -20.77
CA LEU A 15 -0.59 17.52 -19.51
C LEU A 15 0.52 16.47 -19.66
N SER A 16 1.66 16.70 -19.02
CA SER A 16 2.78 15.74 -18.98
C SER A 16 2.46 14.55 -18.07
N GLY A 17 1.77 13.55 -18.61
CA GLY A 17 1.46 12.32 -17.89
C GLY A 17 2.72 11.52 -17.53
N GLN A 18 2.83 11.09 -16.27
CA GLN A 18 3.54 9.84 -15.99
C GLN A 18 2.69 8.69 -16.58
N PRO A 19 3.31 7.67 -17.18
CA PRO A 19 2.55 6.60 -17.85
C PRO A 19 1.69 5.83 -16.85
N ASP A 20 0.49 5.44 -17.28
CA ASP A 20 -0.44 4.62 -16.50
C ASP A 20 0.23 3.33 -16.00
N SER A 21 -0.10 2.93 -14.77
CA SER A 21 0.35 1.67 -14.17
C SER A 21 -0.37 0.44 -14.73
N GLN A 22 -0.81 0.48 -15.99
CA GLN A 22 -1.52 -0.59 -16.70
C GLN A 22 -0.79 -1.01 -17.99
N GLY A 23 0.48 -1.40 -17.83
CA GLY A 23 1.08 -2.35 -18.79
C GLY A 23 0.27 -3.65 -18.75
N SER A 24 -0.28 -4.07 -19.90
CA SER A 24 -1.09 -5.30 -19.96
C SER A 24 -0.22 -6.53 -19.74
N PHE A 25 -0.62 -7.40 -18.82
CA PHE A 25 -0.01 -8.71 -18.62
C PHE A 25 -0.94 -9.80 -19.13
N SER A 26 -0.54 -10.44 -20.24
CA SER A 26 -1.11 -11.71 -20.67
C SER A 26 -0.80 -12.80 -19.64
N SER A 27 -1.58 -13.89 -19.65
CA SER A 27 -1.31 -15.09 -18.87
C SER A 27 0.10 -15.63 -19.15
N MET A 28 0.79 -16.01 -18.07
CA MET A 28 1.84 -17.04 -18.11
C MET A 28 1.29 -18.21 -17.31
N ASP A 29 1.23 -19.37 -17.97
CA ASP A 29 0.77 -20.61 -17.37
C ASP A 29 1.85 -21.19 -16.44
N LEU A 30 1.44 -22.06 -15.52
CA LEU A 30 2.32 -22.70 -14.52
C LEU A 30 2.43 -24.19 -14.82
N ASP A 31 3.60 -24.62 -15.30
CA ASP A 31 3.96 -26.03 -15.46
C ASP A 31 4.66 -26.58 -14.20
N GLU A 32 4.73 -27.91 -14.08
CA GLU A 32 4.87 -28.65 -12.82
C GLU A 32 6.12 -29.56 -12.77
N GLU A 33 6.56 -29.88 -11.53
CA GLU A 33 7.56 -30.91 -11.13
C GLU A 33 9.05 -30.75 -11.51
N GLY A 34 9.92 -31.41 -10.71
CA GLY A 34 11.36 -31.60 -10.99
C GLY A 34 12.27 -31.70 -9.75
N GLU A 35 12.83 -32.89 -9.50
CA GLU A 35 13.91 -33.18 -8.54
C GLU A 35 15.00 -34.05 -9.23
N ALA A 36 16.20 -34.33 -8.69
CA ALA A 36 16.73 -34.19 -7.33
C ALA A 36 18.24 -33.77 -7.37
N GLU A 37 19.24 -34.21 -6.59
CA GLU A 37 19.36 -35.33 -5.63
C GLU A 37 20.42 -35.09 -4.52
N SER A 38 21.03 -36.17 -4.00
CA SER A 38 21.77 -36.30 -2.73
C SER A 38 23.30 -36.08 -2.80
N GLY A 39 23.97 -36.18 -1.63
CA GLY A 39 25.44 -36.34 -1.51
C GLY A 39 25.99 -35.94 -0.14
N PRO A 40 27.00 -36.64 0.41
CA PRO A 40 26.71 -37.61 1.48
C PRO A 40 27.35 -37.33 2.87
N ALA A 41 26.80 -38.02 3.87
CA ALA A 41 27.40 -38.37 5.18
C ALA A 41 27.67 -39.91 5.19
N PRO A 42 28.19 -40.61 6.23
CA PRO A 42 28.46 -40.25 7.65
C PRO A 42 29.99 -40.36 7.97
N ASP A 43 30.59 -40.62 9.14
CA ASP A 43 30.40 -41.47 10.35
C ASP A 43 31.40 -40.98 11.44
N GLU A 44 31.35 -41.24 12.76
CA GLU A 44 30.35 -41.62 13.79
C GLU A 44 31.02 -41.21 15.16
N ALA A 45 30.64 -41.53 16.42
CA ALA A 45 29.65 -42.39 17.07
C ALA A 45 29.28 -41.86 18.48
N GLY A 46 28.40 -42.55 19.22
CA GLY A 46 28.16 -42.33 20.66
C GLY A 46 26.72 -41.89 20.99
N GLU A 47 25.72 -42.74 20.74
CA GLU A 47 25.23 -43.78 21.67
C GLU A 47 24.80 -43.28 23.07
N THR A 48 23.64 -43.66 23.63
CA THR A 48 22.37 -44.22 23.12
C THR A 48 21.30 -43.94 24.20
N LYS A 49 20.00 -44.08 23.88
CA LYS A 49 18.93 -44.72 24.70
C LYS A 49 17.59 -44.71 23.93
N GLU A 50 16.83 -45.80 24.03
CA GLU A 50 15.61 -46.06 23.24
C GLU A 50 14.34 -45.34 23.77
N GLY A 51 13.25 -45.33 22.99
CA GLY A 51 11.89 -45.12 23.52
C GLY A 51 10.87 -44.48 22.56
N ASP A 52 9.95 -45.29 22.01
CA ASP A 52 8.90 -44.86 21.09
C ASP A 52 7.81 -43.93 21.69
N GLY A 53 7.17 -43.12 20.84
CA GLY A 53 5.70 -42.96 20.87
C GLY A 53 5.08 -41.69 21.49
N GLN A 54 4.53 -40.83 20.61
CA GLN A 54 3.34 -39.98 20.80
C GLN A 54 3.14 -39.10 22.06
N SER A 55 3.31 -37.79 21.89
CA SER A 55 2.52 -36.72 22.53
C SER A 55 2.36 -35.56 21.53
N ARG A 56 1.26 -34.81 21.37
CA ARG A 56 -0.03 -34.64 22.08
C ARG A 56 0.05 -33.78 23.37
N GLY A 57 -0.34 -32.51 23.24
CA GLY A 57 -0.30 -31.50 24.31
C GLY A 57 1.03 -30.73 24.36
N THR A 58 1.11 -29.51 24.90
CA THR A 58 0.09 -28.64 25.55
C THR A 58 0.23 -27.19 25.03
N GLY A 59 -0.77 -26.31 25.12
CA GLY A 59 -2.07 -26.46 25.80
C GLY A 59 -2.38 -25.35 26.82
N GLY A 60 -1.63 -24.24 26.81
CA GLY A 60 -1.72 -23.21 27.84
C GLY A 60 -1.02 -23.61 29.15
N PRO A 61 -1.11 -22.81 30.22
CA PRO A 61 -0.77 -23.28 31.55
C PRO A 61 -1.81 -24.32 32.01
N GLU A 62 -1.37 -25.50 32.44
CA GLU A 62 -2.26 -26.54 33.00
C GLU A 62 -2.73 -26.24 34.43
N SER A 63 -2.27 -25.13 35.02
CA SER A 63 -2.96 -24.48 36.13
C SER A 63 -3.78 -23.30 35.59
N GLY A 64 -4.92 -23.02 36.21
CA GLY A 64 -5.72 -21.81 35.94
C GLY A 64 -5.04 -20.48 36.35
N GLY A 65 -3.71 -20.48 36.44
CA GLY A 65 -2.90 -19.30 36.70
C GLY A 65 -2.87 -18.39 35.47
N VAL A 66 -3.28 -17.14 35.68
CA VAL A 66 -3.15 -16.06 34.69
C VAL A 66 -1.66 -15.87 34.34
N ASP A 67 -1.32 -15.86 33.05
CA ASP A 67 0.03 -15.48 32.61
C ASP A 67 0.24 -13.96 32.74
N TYR A 68 0.61 -13.54 33.95
CA TYR A 68 0.94 -12.15 34.26
C TYR A 68 2.11 -11.63 33.41
N LYS A 69 3.02 -12.48 32.93
CA LYS A 69 4.21 -12.05 32.18
C LYS A 69 3.90 -11.77 30.71
N GLY A 70 3.09 -12.62 30.09
CA GLY A 70 2.47 -12.35 28.80
C GLY A 70 1.55 -11.13 28.86
N ILE A 71 0.76 -10.99 29.92
CA ILE A 71 -0.10 -9.81 30.14
C ILE A 71 0.73 -8.55 30.37
N GLU A 72 1.84 -8.58 31.11
CA GLU A 72 2.74 -7.43 31.28
C GLU A 72 3.39 -7.03 29.95
N GLN A 73 3.79 -7.97 29.09
CA GLN A 73 4.29 -7.65 27.76
C GLN A 73 3.21 -7.04 26.86
N VAL A 74 2.00 -7.63 26.84
CA VAL A 74 0.87 -7.09 26.07
C VAL A 74 0.44 -5.72 26.60
N SER A 75 0.36 -5.54 27.91
CA SER A 75 -0.03 -4.29 28.57
C SER A 75 1.04 -3.21 28.45
N GLY A 76 2.32 -3.57 28.52
CA GLY A 76 3.43 -2.63 28.30
C GLY A 76 3.48 -2.15 26.85
N ARG A 77 3.31 -3.06 25.88
CA ARG A 77 3.18 -2.69 24.46
C ARG A 77 1.88 -1.93 24.18
N HIS A 78 0.78 -2.26 24.86
CA HIS A 78 -0.49 -1.53 24.76
C HIS A 78 -0.38 -0.12 25.35
N PHE A 79 0.30 0.05 26.50
CA PHE A 79 0.60 1.35 27.07
C PHE A 79 1.51 2.16 26.14
N GLN A 80 2.53 1.56 25.53
CA GLN A 80 3.34 2.20 24.49
C GLN A 80 2.52 2.58 23.24
N HIS A 81 1.54 1.77 22.83
CA HIS A 81 0.64 2.07 21.72
C HIS A 81 -0.36 3.19 22.05
N VAL A 82 -0.95 3.18 23.25
CA VAL A 82 -1.86 4.24 23.73
C VAL A 82 -1.10 5.54 23.97
N ALA A 83 0.10 5.49 24.56
CA ALA A 83 0.98 6.65 24.72
C ALA A 83 1.44 7.18 23.35
N ASN A 84 1.82 6.32 22.40
CA ASN A 84 2.13 6.75 21.03
C ASN A 84 0.90 7.34 20.32
N ASN A 85 -0.30 6.80 20.50
CA ASN A 85 -1.52 7.37 19.94
C ASN A 85 -1.88 8.72 20.57
N ALA A 86 -1.66 8.90 21.88
CA ALA A 86 -1.89 10.16 22.60
C ALA A 86 -0.85 11.23 22.19
N LEU A 87 0.44 10.87 22.14
CA LEU A 87 1.47 11.70 21.53
C LEU A 87 1.10 12.03 20.07
N GLN A 88 0.65 11.07 19.26
CA GLN A 88 0.16 11.30 17.90
C GLN A 88 -1.26 11.87 17.81
N GLN A 89 -1.80 12.46 18.89
CA GLN A 89 -2.93 13.38 18.85
C GLN A 89 -2.41 14.80 19.09
N ASP A 90 -1.83 15.09 20.26
CA ASP A 90 -1.30 16.43 20.56
C ASP A 90 -0.13 16.84 19.66
N MET A 91 0.83 15.94 19.42
CA MET A 91 1.92 16.19 18.47
C MET A 91 1.44 16.15 17.03
N PHE A 92 0.33 15.47 16.70
CA PHE A 92 -0.15 15.46 15.31
C PHE A 92 -0.57 16.85 14.89
N ASP A 93 -1.45 17.53 15.64
CA ASP A 93 -1.89 18.86 15.25
C ASP A 93 -0.78 19.91 15.37
N ALA A 94 0.21 19.73 16.27
CA ALA A 94 1.44 20.51 16.22
C ALA A 94 2.22 20.29 14.90
N ILE A 95 2.49 19.03 14.54
CA ILE A 95 3.29 18.65 13.37
C ILE A 95 2.60 19.04 12.05
N VAL A 96 1.31 18.77 11.88
CA VAL A 96 0.63 18.95 10.59
C VAL A 96 0.18 20.38 10.33
N ASN A 97 0.10 21.23 11.37
CA ASN A 97 -0.32 22.63 11.23
C ASN A 97 0.86 23.62 11.33
N ASP A 98 1.99 23.29 11.97
CA ASP A 98 3.20 24.12 11.93
C ASP A 98 3.73 24.29 10.49
N PRO A 99 3.85 25.53 9.96
CA PRO A 99 4.40 25.78 8.64
C PRO A 99 5.91 25.48 8.52
N LYS A 100 6.66 25.40 9.62
CA LYS A 100 8.10 25.06 9.61
C LYS A 100 8.36 23.58 9.33
N VAL A 101 7.40 22.70 9.63
CA VAL A 101 7.54 21.26 9.37
C VAL A 101 7.48 21.00 7.88
N HIS A 102 8.46 20.25 7.36
CA HIS A 102 8.59 19.95 5.94
C HIS A 102 7.30 19.31 5.37
N LEU A 103 6.89 19.75 4.16
CA LEU A 103 5.61 19.40 3.56
C LEU A 103 5.39 17.89 3.44
N ALA A 104 6.43 17.11 3.12
CA ALA A 104 6.33 15.65 3.03
C ALA A 104 6.06 15.00 4.40
N THR A 105 6.65 15.51 5.48
CA THR A 105 6.32 15.06 6.86
C THR A 105 4.85 15.33 7.15
N ARG A 106 4.35 16.53 6.85
CA ARG A 106 2.95 16.92 7.11
C ARG A 106 1.96 16.07 6.30
N ALA A 107 2.24 15.87 5.02
CA ALA A 107 1.45 15.01 4.14
C ALA A 107 1.48 13.54 4.61
N HIS A 108 2.65 13.03 5.00
CA HIS A 108 2.77 11.68 5.55
C HIS A 108 1.95 11.52 6.84
N PHE A 109 2.12 12.38 7.83
CA PHE A 109 1.35 12.30 9.07
C PHE A 109 -0.16 12.38 8.79
N ARG A 110 -0.63 13.29 7.92
CA ARG A 110 -2.07 13.36 7.56
C ARG A 110 -2.59 12.04 6.96
N SER A 111 -1.78 11.29 6.21
CA SER A 111 -2.16 9.96 5.72
C SER A 111 -2.34 8.88 6.81
N THR A 112 -1.74 9.04 8.01
CA THR A 112 -1.88 8.05 9.10
C THR A 112 -3.21 8.15 9.85
N LYS A 113 -4.03 9.18 9.57
CA LYS A 113 -5.42 9.28 10.07
C LYS A 113 -6.43 8.55 9.17
N GLN A 114 -6.02 8.01 8.03
CA GLN A 114 -6.90 7.22 7.15
C GLN A 114 -7.25 5.86 7.78
N LEU A 115 -8.44 5.33 7.48
CA LEU A 115 -8.87 4.02 7.96
C LEU A 115 -7.86 2.92 7.56
N GLY A 116 -7.44 2.08 8.51
CA GLY A 116 -6.47 1.01 8.27
C GLY A 116 -5.00 1.42 8.31
N ALA A 117 -4.71 2.73 8.29
CA ALA A 117 -3.33 3.20 8.40
C ALA A 117 -2.73 2.83 9.76
N GLY A 118 -1.48 2.35 9.75
CA GLY A 118 -0.78 1.92 10.97
C GLY A 118 -1.34 0.68 11.66
N ALA A 119 -2.41 0.04 11.15
CA ALA A 119 -3.06 -1.08 11.83
C ALA A 119 -2.11 -2.28 12.05
N VAL A 120 -1.13 -2.49 11.15
CA VAL A 120 -0.07 -3.52 11.31
C VAL A 120 0.83 -3.31 12.54
N LEU A 121 0.85 -2.11 13.13
CA LEU A 121 1.55 -1.81 14.39
C LEU A 121 0.68 -2.07 15.64
N GLY A 122 -0.57 -2.50 15.47
CA GLY A 122 -1.47 -2.88 16.57
C GLY A 122 -1.13 -4.25 17.15
N ILE A 123 -1.13 -4.36 18.48
CA ILE A 123 -0.90 -5.63 19.18
C ILE A 123 -2.20 -6.45 19.19
N ASP A 124 -2.15 -7.62 18.54
CA ASP A 124 -3.14 -8.69 18.61
C ASP A 124 -2.45 -10.06 18.51
N VAL A 125 -3.23 -11.14 18.63
CA VAL A 125 -2.77 -12.53 18.50
C VAL A 125 -2.15 -12.75 17.11
N VAL A 126 -0.97 -13.36 17.08
CA VAL A 126 -0.20 -13.59 15.84
C VAL A 126 -1.00 -14.44 14.86
N HIS A 127 -1.40 -13.84 13.75
CA HIS A 127 -1.95 -14.53 12.59
C HIS A 127 -0.97 -14.37 11.43
N LYS A 128 -0.64 -15.46 10.71
CA LYS A 128 0.32 -15.45 9.60
C LYS A 128 0.05 -14.41 8.50
N ASP A 129 -1.22 -13.98 8.36
CA ASP A 129 -1.64 -12.94 7.40
C ASP A 129 -1.26 -11.51 7.85
N VAL A 130 -1.02 -11.28 9.14
CA VAL A 130 -0.66 -9.96 9.72
C VAL A 130 0.80 -9.86 10.19
N GLU A 131 1.54 -10.95 10.11
CA GLU A 131 2.93 -11.03 10.57
C GLU A 131 3.89 -10.25 9.66
N LEU A 132 4.86 -9.55 10.24
CA LEU A 132 5.98 -8.95 9.52
C LEU A 132 7.29 -9.55 10.04
N ASN A 133 8.21 -9.88 9.14
CA ASN A 133 9.59 -10.12 9.53
C ASN A 133 10.25 -8.80 9.98
N ASP A 134 11.34 -8.90 10.75
CA ASP A 134 12.00 -7.75 11.37
C ASP A 134 12.34 -6.61 10.39
N LYS A 135 12.73 -6.95 9.16
CA LYS A 135 13.06 -5.95 8.13
C LYS A 135 11.83 -5.17 7.67
N ALA A 136 10.73 -5.87 7.42
CA ALA A 136 9.47 -5.25 7.02
C ALA A 136 8.84 -4.46 8.17
N TRP A 137 8.91 -4.99 9.40
CA TRP A 137 8.47 -4.28 10.59
C TRP A 137 9.27 -2.99 10.83
N LEU A 138 10.61 -3.06 10.78
CA LEU A 138 11.48 -1.91 10.96
C LEU A 138 11.29 -0.86 9.85
N HIS A 139 11.15 -1.30 8.60
CA HIS A 139 10.89 -0.42 7.46
C HIS A 139 9.59 0.39 7.65
N GLU A 140 8.51 -0.25 8.10
CA GLU A 140 7.26 0.44 8.38
C GLU A 140 7.33 1.29 9.64
N ALA A 141 7.89 0.79 10.76
CA ALA A 141 8.01 1.55 12.00
C ALA A 141 8.82 2.84 11.81
N GLN A 142 9.95 2.79 11.08
CA GLN A 142 10.69 3.98 10.65
C GLN A 142 9.82 4.89 9.78
N GLY A 143 9.00 4.29 8.90
CA GLY A 143 7.99 4.99 8.11
C GLY A 143 7.03 5.84 8.94
N TYR A 144 6.23 5.22 9.83
CA TYR A 144 5.20 5.92 10.63
C TYR A 144 5.77 6.93 11.63
N LEU A 145 7.01 6.74 12.08
CA LEU A 145 7.72 7.71 12.93
C LEU A 145 8.40 8.83 12.12
N ASN A 146 8.29 8.82 10.78
CA ASN A 146 8.98 9.71 9.86
C ASN A 146 10.50 9.77 10.10
N HIS A 147 11.08 8.65 10.54
CA HIS A 147 12.52 8.46 10.62
C HIS A 147 13.10 8.10 9.23
N PRO A 148 14.37 8.44 8.96
CA PRO A 148 15.07 7.92 7.80
C PRO A 148 15.02 6.39 7.76
N LYS A 149 14.76 5.81 6.58
CA LYS A 149 14.77 4.35 6.42
C LYS A 149 16.24 3.91 6.54
N GLY A 150 16.60 3.22 7.61
CA GLY A 150 17.95 3.20 8.19
C GLY A 150 19.10 2.63 7.33
N ALA A 151 18.82 2.10 6.14
CA ALA A 151 19.83 1.62 5.18
C ALA A 151 20.11 2.62 4.03
N ILE A 152 19.46 3.80 4.02
CA ILE A 152 19.69 4.86 3.03
C ILE A 152 20.79 5.81 3.48
N THR A 153 21.83 5.94 2.66
CA THR A 153 22.87 6.98 2.78
C THR A 153 22.90 7.89 1.55
N LEU A 154 23.68 8.97 1.59
CA LEU A 154 23.93 9.83 0.43
C LEU A 154 24.42 9.08 -0.82
N ALA A 155 25.05 7.90 -0.67
CA ALA A 155 25.53 7.06 -1.77
C ALA A 155 24.51 6.02 -2.27
N THR A 156 23.48 5.68 -1.47
CA THR A 156 22.39 4.78 -1.87
C THR A 156 21.58 5.42 -3.00
N ARG A 157 21.18 4.65 -4.02
CA ARG A 157 20.30 5.09 -5.12
C ARG A 157 19.33 3.97 -5.48
N CYS A 158 18.41 4.25 -6.41
CA CYS A 158 17.56 3.19 -6.96
C CYS A 158 18.38 2.33 -7.96
N VAL A 159 18.20 1.01 -7.92
CA VAL A 159 18.66 0.05 -8.95
C VAL A 159 17.51 -0.52 -9.78
N GLY A 160 16.32 0.08 -9.68
CA GLY A 160 15.13 -0.29 -10.44
C GLY A 160 15.31 -0.10 -11.94
N VAL A 161 15.31 -1.21 -12.67
CA VAL A 161 15.31 -1.32 -14.13
C VAL A 161 14.11 -2.19 -14.54
N GLY A 162 13.48 -1.85 -15.66
CA GLY A 162 12.38 -2.59 -16.28
C GLY A 162 12.65 -2.77 -17.79
N PRO A 163 11.79 -3.51 -18.51
CA PRO A 163 12.11 -4.02 -19.85
C PRO A 163 12.59 -2.96 -20.85
N ASN A 164 11.97 -1.79 -20.84
CA ASN A 164 12.26 -0.68 -21.77
C ASN A 164 12.62 0.64 -21.04
N SER A 165 12.88 0.61 -19.73
CA SER A 165 13.10 1.84 -18.94
C SER A 165 13.92 1.61 -17.67
N VAL A 166 14.71 2.62 -17.28
CA VAL A 166 15.31 2.71 -15.94
C VAL A 166 14.51 3.67 -15.07
N CYS A 167 14.53 3.48 -13.75
CA CYS A 167 13.87 4.42 -12.84
C CYS A 167 14.43 5.85 -12.98
N ILE A 168 13.60 6.89 -12.80
CA ILE A 168 14.10 8.27 -12.81
C ILE A 168 15.03 8.56 -11.61
N TYR A 169 14.90 7.78 -10.53
CA TYR A 169 15.81 7.77 -9.37
C TYR A 169 16.99 6.81 -9.54
N HIS A 170 17.16 6.19 -10.72
CA HIS A 170 18.18 5.16 -10.93
C HIS A 170 19.60 5.74 -10.77
N ARG A 171 20.52 4.94 -10.24
CA ARG A 171 21.93 5.34 -9.99
C ARG A 171 22.66 5.92 -11.22
N THR A 172 22.25 5.60 -12.44
CA THR A 172 22.81 6.17 -13.67
C THR A 172 22.15 7.47 -14.14
N ARG A 173 20.94 7.78 -13.65
CA ARG A 173 20.23 9.04 -13.92
C ARG A 173 20.47 10.11 -12.85
N LEU A 174 20.92 9.73 -11.66
CA LEU A 174 21.28 10.64 -10.57
C LEU A 174 22.81 10.59 -10.27
N PRO A 175 23.67 11.13 -11.15
CA PRO A 175 25.13 10.99 -11.03
C PRO A 175 25.75 11.82 -9.89
N GLY A 176 25.06 12.84 -9.40
CA GLY A 176 25.52 13.70 -8.30
C GLY A 176 25.03 13.26 -6.93
N CYS A 177 25.65 13.79 -5.88
CA CYS A 177 25.06 13.85 -4.54
C CYS A 177 23.74 14.62 -4.57
N VAL A 178 22.82 14.32 -3.65
CA VAL A 178 21.62 15.14 -3.45
C VAL A 178 21.99 16.45 -2.72
N PRO A 179 21.40 17.61 -3.08
CA PRO A 179 20.36 17.81 -4.10
C PRO A 179 20.86 17.64 -5.54
N CYS A 180 20.10 16.89 -6.36
CA CYS A 180 20.39 16.66 -7.78
C CYS A 180 19.11 16.46 -8.60
N ASP A 181 19.15 16.80 -9.89
CA ASP A 181 17.95 16.81 -10.74
C ASP A 181 17.51 15.41 -11.21
N ILE A 182 16.19 15.21 -11.29
CA ILE A 182 15.53 13.94 -11.58
C ILE A 182 14.93 13.95 -12.99
N GLY A 183 15.40 13.04 -13.84
CA GLY A 183 14.80 12.75 -15.14
C GLY A 183 15.18 13.74 -16.26
N GLU A 184 14.50 13.61 -17.40
CA GLU A 184 14.78 14.35 -18.64
C GLU A 184 13.80 15.54 -18.83
N ALA A 185 13.41 16.17 -17.72
CA ALA A 185 12.30 17.11 -17.69
C ALA A 185 12.66 18.50 -18.25
N ARG A 186 11.77 19.07 -19.07
CA ARG A 186 11.87 20.43 -19.65
C ARG A 186 11.85 21.56 -18.60
N VAL A 187 11.45 21.23 -17.37
CA VAL A 187 11.63 22.01 -16.14
C VAL A 187 12.20 21.04 -15.10
N PRO A 188 13.41 21.24 -14.55
CA PRO A 188 14.00 20.30 -13.62
C PRO A 188 13.19 20.13 -12.34
N ARG A 189 13.14 18.90 -11.82
CA ARG A 189 12.76 18.62 -10.43
C ARG A 189 14.01 18.15 -9.70
N THR A 190 14.37 18.82 -8.62
CA THR A 190 15.49 18.41 -7.77
C THR A 190 15.05 17.39 -6.70
N LEU A 191 15.85 16.36 -6.47
CA LEU A 191 15.72 15.41 -5.37
C LEU A 191 16.27 16.03 -4.08
N SER A 192 15.41 16.35 -3.11
CA SER A 192 15.91 16.89 -1.84
C SER A 192 16.56 15.82 -0.97
N LEU A 193 17.48 16.25 -0.09
CA LEU A 193 18.10 15.38 0.91
C LEU A 193 17.06 14.70 1.81
N PHE A 194 15.96 15.41 2.12
CA PHE A 194 14.84 14.85 2.88
C PHE A 194 14.13 13.73 2.12
N GLU A 195 13.74 13.96 0.86
CA GLU A 195 13.03 12.95 0.04
C GLU A 195 13.88 11.69 -0.15
N HIS A 196 15.20 11.86 -0.24
CA HIS A 196 16.14 10.76 -0.30
C HIS A 196 16.18 9.97 1.02
N LEU A 197 16.55 10.59 2.14
CA LEU A 197 16.72 9.90 3.43
C LEU A 197 15.40 9.32 4.00
N SER A 198 14.26 9.96 3.75
CA SER A 198 12.94 9.47 4.17
C SER A 198 12.49 8.18 3.46
N GLY A 199 13.18 7.78 2.38
CA GLY A 199 12.81 6.63 1.58
C GLY A 199 11.56 6.84 0.71
N THR A 200 11.10 8.09 0.56
CA THR A 200 9.85 8.48 -0.13
C THR A 200 9.70 7.89 -1.53
N HIS A 201 10.82 7.68 -2.26
CA HIS A 201 10.79 7.03 -3.57
C HIS A 201 10.31 5.57 -3.53
N TRP A 202 10.77 4.79 -2.55
CA TRP A 202 10.62 3.33 -2.53
C TRP A 202 9.21 2.89 -2.10
N ASP A 203 8.47 3.71 -1.34
CA ASP A 203 7.02 3.56 -1.10
C ASP A 203 6.25 3.26 -2.40
N GLY A 204 6.64 3.90 -3.52
CA GLY A 204 5.90 3.88 -4.79
C GLY A 204 6.69 3.44 -6.03
N CYS A 205 7.84 2.78 -5.88
CA CYS A 205 8.68 2.43 -7.04
C CYS A 205 8.08 1.27 -7.87
N ASN A 206 7.89 1.50 -9.18
CA ASN A 206 7.27 0.55 -10.10
C ASN A 206 8.18 -0.63 -10.54
N TYR A 207 9.42 -0.66 -10.07
CA TYR A 207 10.45 -1.60 -10.54
C TYR A 207 10.69 -2.75 -9.55
N GLY A 208 11.16 -3.90 -10.06
CA GLY A 208 11.48 -5.08 -9.24
C GLY A 208 10.30 -5.98 -8.88
N GLY A 209 9.18 -5.93 -9.62
CA GLY A 209 8.08 -6.90 -9.55
C GLY A 209 7.14 -6.81 -8.34
N TRP A 210 7.65 -6.47 -7.15
CA TRP A 210 6.90 -6.47 -5.88
C TRP A 210 5.64 -5.58 -5.85
N LEU A 211 5.55 -4.57 -6.72
CA LEU A 211 4.32 -3.79 -6.91
C LEU A 211 3.16 -4.68 -7.40
N ALA A 212 3.41 -5.59 -8.34
CA ALA A 212 2.39 -6.51 -8.86
C ALA A 212 1.95 -7.53 -7.78
N THR A 213 2.90 -8.14 -7.06
CA THR A 213 2.63 -9.07 -5.96
C THR A 213 1.80 -8.41 -4.84
N GLY A 214 2.14 -7.17 -4.48
CA GLY A 214 1.39 -6.37 -3.51
C GLY A 214 -0.02 -6.00 -3.99
N HIS A 215 -0.17 -5.66 -5.28
CA HIS A 215 -1.47 -5.35 -5.89
C HIS A 215 -2.38 -6.60 -5.97
N ALA A 216 -1.86 -7.75 -6.40
CA ALA A 216 -2.62 -9.01 -6.42
C ALA A 216 -3.05 -9.44 -5.00
N SER A 217 -2.19 -9.24 -4.01
CA SER A 217 -2.50 -9.46 -2.58
C SER A 217 -3.61 -8.53 -2.10
N LEU A 218 -3.55 -7.24 -2.45
CA LEU A 218 -4.57 -6.25 -2.11
C LEU A 218 -5.93 -6.63 -2.73
N ASN A 219 -5.96 -6.97 -4.03
CA ASN A 219 -7.18 -7.36 -4.73
C ASN A 219 -7.80 -8.63 -4.12
N THR A 220 -6.97 -9.61 -3.74
CA THR A 220 -7.41 -10.81 -3.02
C THR A 220 -8.07 -10.45 -1.69
N HIS A 221 -7.44 -9.54 -0.93
CA HIS A 221 -7.99 -9.01 0.32
C HIS A 221 -9.35 -8.31 0.13
N VAL A 222 -9.56 -7.51 -0.92
CA VAL A 222 -10.89 -6.91 -1.23
C VAL A 222 -11.97 -7.98 -1.35
N THR A 223 -11.69 -9.08 -2.07
CA THR A 223 -12.68 -10.17 -2.20
C THR A 223 -12.98 -10.88 -0.87
N ASN A 224 -11.99 -10.98 0.02
CA ASN A 224 -12.18 -11.58 1.35
C ASN A 224 -13.01 -10.69 2.28
N VAL A 225 -12.86 -9.36 2.19
CA VAL A 225 -13.73 -8.39 2.86
C VAL A 225 -15.17 -8.53 2.33
N ALA A 226 -15.36 -8.50 1.01
CA ALA A 226 -16.69 -8.63 0.40
C ALA A 226 -17.40 -9.95 0.79
N ARG A 227 -16.66 -11.08 0.81
CA ARG A 227 -17.17 -12.38 1.29
C ARG A 227 -17.58 -12.36 2.75
N ALA A 228 -16.89 -11.61 3.61
CA ALA A 228 -17.28 -11.46 5.02
C ALA A 228 -18.57 -10.65 5.23
N PHE A 229 -19.01 -9.90 4.22
CA PHE A 229 -20.34 -9.26 4.15
C PHE A 229 -21.38 -10.12 3.40
N GLY A 230 -21.04 -11.36 3.04
CA GLY A 230 -21.92 -12.31 2.36
C GLY A 230 -21.92 -12.24 0.83
N ALA A 231 -21.08 -11.41 0.21
CA ALA A 231 -21.02 -11.28 -1.24
C ALA A 231 -20.31 -12.46 -1.91
N SER A 232 -20.82 -12.88 -3.08
CA SER A 232 -20.04 -13.63 -4.03
C SER A 232 -19.00 -12.69 -4.64
N ALA A 233 -17.70 -13.03 -4.54
CA ALA A 233 -16.61 -12.16 -4.95
C ALA A 233 -15.46 -12.95 -5.60
N LYS A 234 -14.84 -12.39 -6.65
CA LYS A 234 -13.72 -12.99 -7.37
C LYS A 234 -12.74 -11.91 -7.89
N VAL A 235 -11.44 -12.18 -7.74
CA VAL A 235 -10.36 -11.45 -8.42
C VAL A 235 -10.34 -11.95 -9.87
N MET A 236 -10.53 -11.05 -10.83
CA MET A 236 -10.49 -11.35 -12.26
C MET A 236 -10.48 -10.07 -13.08
N GLU A 237 -9.80 -10.08 -14.22
CA GLU A 237 -9.80 -8.98 -15.17
C GLU A 237 -11.21 -8.79 -15.78
N VAL A 238 -11.97 -7.80 -15.30
CA VAL A 238 -13.30 -7.48 -15.83
C VAL A 238 -13.16 -6.48 -16.97
N ARG A 239 -13.36 -6.92 -18.22
CA ARG A 239 -13.31 -6.03 -19.39
C ARG A 239 -14.53 -5.09 -19.42
N LEU A 240 -14.32 -3.79 -19.33
CA LEU A 240 -15.39 -2.79 -19.22
C LEU A 240 -15.84 -2.21 -20.56
N GLY A 241 -14.96 -2.10 -21.56
CA GLY A 241 -15.25 -1.41 -22.83
C GLY A 241 -14.50 -0.08 -22.89
N CYS A 242 -14.81 0.78 -23.87
CA CYS A 242 -14.12 2.08 -24.00
C CYS A 242 -14.34 2.98 -22.79
N ARG A 243 -13.35 3.83 -22.47
CA ARG A 243 -13.43 4.85 -21.41
C ARG A 243 -14.67 5.75 -21.57
N ASP A 244 -14.89 6.20 -22.80
CA ASP A 244 -16.12 6.83 -23.25
C ASP A 244 -16.88 5.82 -24.14
N PRO A 245 -17.98 5.23 -23.64
CA PRO A 245 -18.79 4.26 -24.39
C PRO A 245 -19.53 4.86 -25.60
N THR A 246 -19.62 6.19 -25.72
CA THR A 246 -20.29 6.87 -26.84
C THR A 246 -19.37 7.06 -28.04
N ARG A 247 -18.05 6.91 -27.84
CA ARG A 247 -17.00 7.06 -28.86
C ARG A 247 -16.44 5.71 -29.28
N ALA A 248 -16.00 5.61 -30.53
CA ALA A 248 -15.23 4.47 -31.03
C ALA A 248 -13.94 4.26 -30.20
N HIS A 249 -13.44 3.03 -30.17
CA HIS A 249 -12.15 2.71 -29.54
C HIS A 249 -11.00 3.42 -30.25
N ASP A 250 -10.14 4.05 -29.45
CA ASP A 250 -8.93 4.74 -29.92
C ASP A 250 -7.84 4.51 -28.86
N PRO A 251 -6.68 3.92 -29.18
CA PRO A 251 -5.69 3.50 -28.18
C PRO A 251 -5.21 4.64 -27.26
N ASP A 252 -5.06 5.84 -27.81
CA ASP A 252 -4.43 6.97 -27.11
C ASP A 252 -5.45 7.88 -26.40
N THR A 253 -6.66 8.04 -26.95
CA THR A 253 -7.68 8.99 -26.45
C THR A 253 -9.00 8.34 -26.01
N ASN A 254 -9.23 7.05 -26.29
CA ASN A 254 -10.37 6.28 -25.79
C ASN A 254 -10.07 4.78 -25.58
N PRO A 255 -9.04 4.41 -24.77
CA PRO A 255 -8.63 3.02 -24.60
C PRO A 255 -9.66 2.16 -23.86
N TYR A 256 -9.63 0.86 -24.14
CA TYR A 256 -10.39 -0.14 -23.39
C TYR A 256 -10.02 -0.17 -21.91
N GLN A 257 -11.03 -0.07 -21.07
CA GLN A 257 -10.96 -0.11 -19.61
C GLN A 257 -11.18 -1.53 -19.07
N ARG A 258 -10.61 -1.77 -17.89
CA ARG A 258 -10.63 -3.04 -17.17
C ARG A 258 -10.78 -2.79 -15.67
N GLY A 259 -11.43 -3.67 -14.92
CA GLY A 259 -11.39 -3.72 -13.45
C GLY A 259 -10.66 -4.97 -12.94
N ASP A 260 -10.23 -4.97 -11.69
CA ASP A 260 -9.38 -6.02 -11.11
C ASP A 260 -10.16 -7.18 -10.46
N GLY A 261 -11.46 -6.98 -10.23
CA GLY A 261 -12.36 -8.01 -9.76
C GLY A 261 -13.80 -7.54 -9.68
N VAL A 262 -14.67 -8.46 -9.25
CA VAL A 262 -16.10 -8.24 -9.14
C VAL A 262 -16.64 -8.85 -7.86
N PHE A 263 -17.64 -8.21 -7.25
CA PHE A 263 -18.48 -8.80 -6.22
C PHE A 263 -19.96 -8.40 -6.37
N GLY A 264 -20.84 -9.17 -5.75
CA GLY A 264 -22.29 -8.95 -5.82
C GLY A 264 -23.05 -10.06 -5.10
N ASN A 265 -24.37 -10.13 -5.31
CA ASN A 265 -25.26 -11.08 -4.64
C ASN A 265 -25.14 -11.02 -3.10
N TYR A 266 -25.23 -9.80 -2.55
CA TYR A 266 -25.42 -9.54 -1.13
C TYR A 266 -26.54 -8.50 -0.95
N ALA A 267 -27.09 -8.38 0.26
CA ALA A 267 -28.43 -7.84 0.52
C ALA A 267 -28.73 -6.39 0.09
N GLU A 268 -27.74 -5.64 -0.40
CA GLU A 268 -27.84 -4.20 -0.66
C GLU A 268 -27.43 -3.79 -2.09
N SER A 269 -27.00 -4.74 -2.93
CA SER A 269 -26.53 -4.45 -4.30
C SER A 269 -27.33 -5.22 -5.35
N ALA A 270 -28.09 -4.48 -6.16
CA ALA A 270 -28.92 -5.02 -7.25
C ALA A 270 -28.15 -5.23 -8.57
N ARG A 271 -26.97 -4.60 -8.71
CA ARG A 271 -26.03 -4.78 -9.83
C ARG A 271 -24.83 -5.57 -9.32
N ALA A 272 -23.92 -5.96 -10.22
CA ALA A 272 -22.59 -6.39 -9.81
C ALA A 272 -21.70 -5.16 -9.60
N VAL A 273 -20.88 -5.14 -8.55
CA VAL A 273 -19.88 -4.09 -8.29
C VAL A 273 -18.55 -4.55 -8.87
N VAL A 274 -18.04 -3.85 -9.88
CA VAL A 274 -16.66 -4.01 -10.36
C VAL A 274 -15.76 -3.07 -9.56
N TYR A 275 -14.65 -3.58 -9.05
CA TYR A 275 -13.67 -2.78 -8.32
C TYR A 275 -12.32 -2.67 -9.02
N ASP A 276 -11.59 -1.61 -8.70
CA ASP A 276 -10.25 -1.33 -9.21
C ASP A 276 -9.33 -0.94 -8.05
N GLY A 277 -8.30 -1.74 -7.82
CA GLY A 277 -7.35 -1.60 -6.72
C GLY A 277 -6.17 -0.70 -7.10
N THR A 278 -5.72 0.14 -6.19
CA THR A 278 -4.50 0.93 -6.41
C THR A 278 -3.78 1.24 -5.10
N CYS A 279 -2.44 1.31 -5.14
CA CYS A 279 -1.60 1.69 -4.02
C CYS A 279 -0.76 2.90 -4.43
N VAL A 280 -0.96 4.05 -3.77
CA VAL A 280 -0.41 5.35 -4.15
C VAL A 280 0.40 5.99 -3.02
N THR A 281 1.50 6.65 -3.35
CA THR A 281 2.37 7.27 -2.34
C THR A 281 1.63 8.36 -1.56
N ALA A 282 1.73 8.31 -0.23
CA ALA A 282 1.16 9.31 0.67
C ALA A 282 1.73 10.73 0.48
N VAL A 283 2.87 10.83 -0.21
CA VAL A 283 3.69 12.06 -0.34
C VAL A 283 4.00 12.36 -1.81
N HIS A 284 2.95 12.39 -2.65
CA HIS A 284 3.08 12.64 -4.08
C HIS A 284 3.59 14.07 -4.36
N HIS A 285 4.78 14.19 -4.95
CA HIS A 285 5.49 15.47 -5.12
C HIS A 285 4.67 16.58 -5.81
N ASP A 286 4.06 16.32 -6.97
CA ASP A 286 3.22 17.31 -7.68
C ASP A 286 1.95 17.75 -6.93
N ARG A 287 1.66 17.10 -5.81
CA ARG A 287 0.51 17.35 -4.92
C ARG A 287 0.95 17.64 -3.48
N LEU A 288 2.25 17.80 -3.21
CA LEU A 288 2.78 17.86 -1.84
C LEU A 288 2.22 19.03 -1.03
N ARG A 289 1.99 20.19 -1.67
CA ARG A 289 1.35 21.36 -1.05
C ARG A 289 -0.11 21.08 -0.62
N PRO A 290 -1.05 20.66 -1.50
CA PRO A 290 -2.40 20.31 -1.07
C PRO A 290 -2.44 19.17 -0.04
N LEU A 291 -1.62 18.12 -0.20
CA LEU A 291 -1.52 17.01 0.76
C LEU A 291 -1.07 17.48 2.14
N ALA A 292 0.01 18.28 2.23
CA ALA A 292 0.53 18.81 3.49
C ALA A 292 -0.46 19.75 4.20
N SER A 293 -1.26 20.50 3.43
CA SER A 293 -2.31 21.37 3.95
C SER A 293 -3.56 20.64 4.44
N GLY A 294 -3.70 19.33 4.14
CA GLY A 294 -4.90 18.56 4.48
C GLY A 294 -6.15 18.91 3.66
N LYS A 295 -6.01 19.73 2.60
CA LYS A 295 -7.11 20.03 1.68
C LYS A 295 -7.56 18.82 0.87
N ARG A 296 -6.67 17.85 0.68
CA ARG A 296 -6.89 16.57 -0.02
C ARG A 296 -5.95 15.48 0.48
N LEU A 297 -6.30 14.23 0.24
CA LEU A 297 -5.47 13.03 0.45
C LEU A 297 -4.95 12.45 -0.87
N ALA A 298 -3.90 11.62 -0.80
CA ALA A 298 -3.29 11.02 -1.98
C ALA A 298 -4.22 9.99 -2.65
N THR A 299 -5.05 9.30 -1.85
CA THR A 299 -6.06 8.37 -2.33
C THR A 299 -7.15 9.07 -3.13
N GLU A 300 -7.63 10.24 -2.70
CA GLU A 300 -8.72 10.96 -3.37
C GLU A 300 -8.40 11.26 -4.85
N TYR A 301 -7.17 11.70 -5.14
CA TYR A 301 -6.72 11.92 -6.51
C TYR A 301 -6.72 10.62 -7.34
N ALA A 302 -6.44 9.48 -6.72
CA ALA A 302 -6.50 8.18 -7.37
C ALA A 302 -7.95 7.72 -7.59
N GLU A 303 -8.80 7.87 -6.57
CA GLU A 303 -10.24 7.58 -6.61
C GLU A 303 -10.94 8.39 -7.71
N GLU A 304 -10.72 9.71 -7.77
CA GLU A 304 -11.19 10.59 -8.85
C GLU A 304 -10.69 10.16 -10.24
N THR A 305 -9.39 9.85 -10.36
CA THR A 305 -8.77 9.48 -11.65
C THR A 305 -9.35 8.17 -12.17
N LYS A 306 -9.45 7.14 -11.31
CA LYS A 306 -10.04 5.85 -11.67
C LYS A 306 -11.53 5.98 -11.98
N ARG A 307 -12.29 6.78 -11.20
CA ARG A 307 -13.71 7.06 -11.47
C ARG A 307 -13.92 7.77 -12.82
N LYS A 308 -13.11 8.79 -13.14
CA LYS A 308 -13.09 9.49 -14.46
C LYS A 308 -12.55 8.63 -15.61
N ALA A 309 -11.96 7.47 -15.33
CA ALA A 309 -11.54 6.51 -16.35
C ALA A 309 -12.58 5.40 -16.58
N LYS A 310 -13.27 4.93 -15.53
CA LYS A 310 -13.97 3.63 -15.56
C LYS A 310 -15.48 3.68 -15.30
N ALA A 311 -16.01 4.70 -14.62
CA ALA A 311 -17.42 4.70 -14.19
C ALA A 311 -18.42 4.61 -15.37
N ALA A 312 -18.26 5.45 -16.41
CA ALA A 312 -19.13 5.41 -17.58
C ALA A 312 -19.09 4.04 -18.31
N ALA A 313 -17.92 3.40 -18.36
CA ALA A 313 -17.77 2.06 -18.95
C ALA A 313 -18.46 0.96 -18.12
N CYS A 314 -18.45 1.08 -16.78
CA CYS A 314 -19.24 0.21 -15.91
C CYS A 314 -20.75 0.43 -16.08
N ASP A 315 -21.20 1.68 -16.16
CA ASP A 315 -22.62 2.00 -16.34
C ASP A 315 -23.16 1.52 -17.70
N ALA A 316 -22.40 1.67 -18.78
CA ALA A 316 -22.70 1.07 -20.08
C ALA A 316 -22.73 -0.47 -20.07
N LYS A 317 -22.17 -1.12 -19.03
CA LYS A 317 -22.23 -2.56 -18.79
C LYS A 317 -23.20 -2.99 -17.68
N ASN A 318 -24.02 -2.07 -17.16
CA ASN A 318 -24.96 -2.34 -16.07
C ASN A 318 -24.30 -2.86 -14.77
N CYS A 319 -23.03 -2.55 -14.53
CA CYS A 319 -22.34 -2.81 -13.26
C CYS A 319 -22.03 -1.50 -12.53
N ASP A 320 -22.03 -1.52 -11.20
CA ASP A 320 -21.56 -0.40 -10.39
C ASP A 320 -20.02 -0.37 -10.39
N PHE A 321 -19.43 0.80 -10.13
CA PHE A 321 -17.97 0.97 -10.04
C PHE A 321 -17.54 1.44 -8.66
N MET A 322 -16.64 0.68 -8.03
CA MET A 322 -16.02 1.04 -6.74
C MET A 322 -14.50 1.19 -6.86
N THR A 323 -13.94 2.29 -6.34
CA THR A 323 -12.49 2.43 -6.24
C THR A 323 -11.97 1.88 -4.91
N TRP A 324 -10.85 1.13 -4.96
CA TRP A 324 -10.14 0.67 -3.76
C TRP A 324 -8.71 1.23 -3.76
N ALA A 325 -8.61 2.53 -3.45
CA ALA A 325 -7.33 3.18 -3.23
C ALA A 325 -6.79 2.86 -1.83
N ALA A 326 -5.50 2.58 -1.75
CA ALA A 326 -4.71 2.51 -0.53
C ALA A 326 -3.55 3.50 -0.62
N SER A 327 -3.27 4.25 0.44
CA SER A 327 -2.01 4.97 0.58
C SER A 327 -0.88 3.96 0.86
N THR A 328 0.37 4.34 0.59
CA THR A 328 1.56 3.55 0.98
C THR A 328 1.74 3.42 2.49
N ARG A 329 0.80 3.92 3.31
CA ARG A 329 0.78 3.78 4.77
C ARG A 329 -0.47 3.02 5.23
N GLY A 330 -1.00 2.14 4.39
CA GLY A 330 -2.16 1.29 4.69
C GLY A 330 -3.49 2.04 4.82
N GLY A 331 -3.52 3.32 4.44
CA GLY A 331 -4.70 4.18 4.57
C GLY A 331 -5.66 3.98 3.42
N ILE A 332 -6.84 3.45 3.71
CA ILE A 332 -7.91 3.22 2.72
C ILE A 332 -8.48 4.57 2.25
N GLY A 333 -8.79 4.65 0.96
CA GLY A 333 -9.47 5.78 0.31
C GLY A 333 -10.88 6.03 0.84
N HIS A 334 -11.42 7.21 0.59
CA HIS A 334 -12.70 7.64 1.17
C HIS A 334 -13.87 6.74 0.75
N GLU A 335 -13.90 6.28 -0.50
CA GLU A 335 -14.99 5.46 -1.03
C GLU A 335 -14.99 4.06 -0.36
N ALA A 336 -13.86 3.36 -0.47
CA ALA A 336 -13.67 2.04 0.11
C ALA A 336 -13.80 2.05 1.64
N ALA A 337 -13.33 3.09 2.32
CA ALA A 337 -13.47 3.22 3.77
C ALA A 337 -14.92 3.44 4.21
N THR A 338 -15.70 4.20 3.42
CA THR A 338 -17.13 4.41 3.68
C THR A 338 -17.89 3.08 3.51
N TRP A 339 -17.74 2.41 2.37
CA TRP A 339 -18.36 1.09 2.13
C TRP A 339 -17.97 0.05 3.21
N PHE A 340 -16.69 0.00 3.59
CA PHE A 340 -16.19 -0.90 4.63
C PHE A 340 -16.83 -0.64 5.99
N ASN A 341 -16.89 0.62 6.43
CA ASN A 341 -17.49 0.98 7.72
C ASN A 341 -18.99 0.69 7.71
N THR A 342 -19.73 1.16 6.71
CA THR A 342 -21.18 0.95 6.61
C THR A 342 -21.55 -0.54 6.69
N ASN A 343 -20.88 -1.41 5.93
CA ASN A 343 -21.14 -2.86 6.00
C ASN A 343 -20.81 -3.46 7.38
N PHE A 344 -19.76 -2.98 8.06
CA PHE A 344 -19.44 -3.41 9.42
C PHE A 344 -20.44 -2.90 10.46
N ASP A 345 -20.94 -1.68 10.32
CA ASP A 345 -21.97 -1.10 11.19
C ASP A 345 -23.30 -1.85 11.03
N ILE A 346 -23.67 -2.19 9.80
CA ILE A 346 -24.81 -3.08 9.49
C ILE A 346 -24.63 -4.47 10.11
N LYS A 347 -23.43 -5.05 10.03
CA LYS A 347 -23.12 -6.37 10.63
C LYS A 347 -23.16 -6.33 12.16
N ALA A 348 -22.72 -5.23 12.78
CA ALA A 348 -22.80 -5.01 14.22
C ALA A 348 -24.24 -4.73 14.71
N ALA A 349 -25.05 -4.01 13.92
CA ALA A 349 -26.47 -3.78 14.21
C ALA A 349 -27.31 -5.07 14.15
N LYS A 350 -26.92 -6.02 13.30
CA LYS A 350 -27.55 -7.36 13.18
C LYS A 350 -27.11 -8.35 14.26
N ALA A 351 -26.11 -8.01 15.08
CA ALA A 351 -25.61 -8.89 16.15
C ALA A 351 -26.56 -8.93 17.35
N SER A 352 -26.99 -10.14 17.73
CA SER A 352 -27.99 -10.40 18.77
C SER A 352 -27.45 -10.35 20.21
N SER A 353 -26.13 -10.40 20.36
CA SER A 353 -25.44 -10.41 21.65
C SER A 353 -24.12 -9.64 21.63
N ASP A 354 -23.63 -9.24 22.79
CA ASP A 354 -22.33 -8.55 22.91
C ASP A 354 -21.15 -9.45 22.51
N SER A 355 -21.30 -10.78 22.62
CA SER A 355 -20.29 -11.73 22.10
C SER A 355 -20.19 -11.69 20.57
N GLU A 356 -21.33 -11.54 19.88
CA GLU A 356 -21.34 -11.35 18.43
C GLU A 356 -20.82 -9.98 18.02
N ARG A 357 -21.19 -8.91 18.74
CA ARG A 357 -20.64 -7.56 18.52
C ARG A 357 -19.12 -7.52 18.69
N TRP A 358 -18.60 -8.21 19.72
CA TRP A 358 -17.17 -8.38 19.94
C TRP A 358 -16.51 -9.12 18.77
N ARG A 359 -17.09 -10.24 18.29
CA ARG A 359 -16.59 -10.98 17.11
C ARG A 359 -16.54 -10.09 15.85
N VAL A 360 -17.58 -9.31 15.58
CA VAL A 360 -17.62 -8.37 14.45
C VAL A 360 -16.56 -7.28 14.58
N SER A 361 -16.32 -6.76 15.78
CA SER A 361 -15.25 -5.79 16.06
C SER A 361 -13.85 -6.38 15.83
N SER A 362 -13.59 -7.60 16.33
CA SER A 362 -12.33 -8.32 16.10
C SER A 362 -12.09 -8.67 14.63
N GLU A 363 -13.14 -9.06 13.90
CA GLU A 363 -13.09 -9.31 12.45
C GLU A 363 -12.74 -8.02 11.69
N ARG A 364 -13.40 -6.90 12.00
CA ARG A 364 -13.10 -5.57 11.45
C ARG A 364 -11.63 -5.19 11.69
N LYS A 365 -11.14 -5.35 12.92
CA LYS A 365 -9.75 -5.08 13.30
C LYS A 365 -8.78 -5.94 12.48
N ARG A 366 -9.02 -7.24 12.38
CA ARG A 366 -8.20 -8.18 11.60
C ARG A 366 -8.13 -7.80 10.12
N PHE A 367 -9.24 -7.39 9.49
CA PHE A 367 -9.19 -6.94 8.09
C PHE A 367 -8.32 -5.69 7.91
N LEU A 368 -8.46 -4.68 8.78
CA LEU A 368 -7.61 -3.49 8.73
C LEU A 368 -6.12 -3.84 8.93
N GLN A 369 -5.81 -4.79 9.81
CA GLN A 369 -4.44 -5.30 9.99
C GLN A 369 -3.91 -6.01 8.74
N VAL A 370 -4.68 -6.93 8.13
CA VAL A 370 -4.26 -7.61 6.89
C VAL A 370 -4.06 -6.61 5.74
N HIS A 371 -4.92 -5.60 5.60
CA HIS A 371 -4.75 -4.52 4.62
C HIS A 371 -3.41 -3.79 4.82
N SER A 372 -3.17 -3.33 6.04
CA SER A 372 -1.95 -2.62 6.43
C SER A 372 -0.69 -3.49 6.24
N THR A 373 -0.79 -4.79 6.53
CA THR A 373 0.30 -5.77 6.36
C THR A 373 0.63 -6.03 4.89
N ILE A 374 -0.37 -6.08 4.01
CA ILE A 374 -0.14 -6.22 2.56
C ILE A 374 0.65 -5.02 2.01
N VAL A 375 0.26 -3.80 2.40
CA VAL A 375 0.98 -2.58 2.01
C VAL A 375 2.40 -2.56 2.61
N ALA A 376 2.54 -2.93 3.89
CA ALA A 376 3.83 -3.05 4.57
C ALA A 376 4.81 -4.01 3.87
N ARG A 377 4.37 -5.25 3.60
CA ARG A 377 5.17 -6.27 2.91
C ARG A 377 5.57 -5.81 1.50
N ARG A 378 4.65 -5.17 0.77
CA ARG A 378 4.92 -4.56 -0.54
C ARG A 378 6.00 -3.47 -0.45
N ASN A 379 5.84 -2.48 0.42
CA ASN A 379 6.78 -1.36 0.58
C ASN A 379 8.19 -1.86 0.93
N ALA A 380 8.27 -2.72 1.95
CA ALA A 380 9.51 -3.29 2.43
C ALA A 380 10.24 -4.08 1.33
N ALA A 381 9.54 -4.87 0.53
CA ALA A 381 10.14 -5.62 -0.58
C ALA A 381 10.57 -4.71 -1.75
N ILE A 382 9.76 -3.70 -2.12
CA ILE A 382 10.17 -2.70 -3.13
C ILE A 382 11.44 -1.96 -2.67
N PHE A 383 11.52 -1.60 -1.38
CA PHE A 383 12.73 -1.03 -0.79
C PHE A 383 13.91 -2.00 -0.81
N ASP A 384 13.73 -3.23 -0.33
CA ASP A 384 14.80 -4.20 -0.16
C ASP A 384 15.42 -4.66 -1.50
N TYR A 385 14.67 -4.62 -2.61
CA TYR A 385 15.20 -4.98 -3.93
C TYR A 385 15.74 -3.79 -4.72
N ASN A 386 15.19 -2.57 -4.53
CA ASN A 386 15.58 -1.41 -5.33
C ASN A 386 16.58 -0.46 -4.65
N ALA A 387 16.84 -0.54 -3.33
CA ALA A 387 17.82 0.33 -2.66
C ALA A 387 19.23 -0.29 -2.68
N TRP A 388 20.19 0.34 -3.37
CA TRP A 388 21.59 -0.12 -3.38
C TRP A 388 22.61 1.02 -3.56
N PRO A 389 23.82 0.95 -2.95
CA PRO A 389 24.19 0.04 -1.87
C PRO A 389 23.37 0.31 -0.61
N LYS A 390 22.98 -0.76 0.09
CA LYS A 390 22.51 -0.67 1.47
C LYS A 390 23.73 -0.59 2.37
N MET A 391 23.87 0.50 3.10
CA MET A 391 24.92 0.61 4.12
C MET A 391 24.32 0.23 5.47
N GLY A 392 24.94 -0.71 6.18
CA GLY A 392 24.67 -0.92 7.60
C GLY A 392 25.38 0.16 8.41
N GLY A 393 24.65 0.92 9.21
CA GLY A 393 25.19 2.03 10.00
C GLY A 393 24.10 2.72 10.82
N GLU A 394 24.51 3.64 11.70
CA GLU A 394 23.58 4.37 12.57
C GLU A 394 22.58 5.22 11.77
N MET A 395 21.34 5.34 12.27
CA MET A 395 20.34 6.23 11.66
C MET A 395 20.87 7.67 11.62
N PRO A 396 20.92 8.33 10.45
CA PRO A 396 21.22 9.75 10.42
C PRO A 396 20.18 10.49 11.26
N ARG A 397 20.63 11.40 12.13
CA ARG A 397 19.72 12.24 12.94
C ARG A 397 18.74 12.94 12.00
N ALA A 398 17.48 13.03 12.43
CA ALA A 398 16.46 13.77 11.69
C ALA A 398 17.00 15.19 11.34
N PRO A 399 16.93 15.62 10.07
CA PRO A 399 17.62 16.82 9.62
C PRO A 399 17.12 18.04 10.41
N ARG A 400 18.04 18.73 11.06
CA ARG A 400 17.75 20.00 11.74
C ARG A 400 17.50 21.07 10.67
N GLU A 401 16.25 21.53 10.63
CA GLU A 401 15.73 22.75 10.00
C GLU A 401 16.22 23.10 8.58
N GLN A 402 15.26 23.17 7.65
CA GLN A 402 15.32 23.92 6.38
C GLN A 402 16.59 23.77 5.52
N TYR A 403 16.52 22.85 4.56
CA TYR A 403 17.17 23.02 3.26
C TYR A 403 16.05 23.02 2.21
N GLU A 404 16.01 24.08 1.40
CA GLU A 404 15.02 24.31 0.33
C GLU A 404 15.25 23.40 -0.89
#